data_AF-A0A382EJU1-F1
#
_entry.id   AF-A0A382EJU1-F1
#
_cell.length_a   1.000
_cell.length_b   1.000
_cell.length_c   1.000
_cell.angle_alpha   90.00
_cell.angle_beta   90.00
_cell.angle_gamma   90.00
#
_symmetry.space_group_name_H-M   'P 1'
#
loop_
_entity.id
_entity.type
_entity.pdbx_description
1 polymer ?
#
loop_
_entity_poly.entity_id
_entity_poly.type
_entity_poly.pdbx_seq_one_letter_code
_entity_poly.pdbx_strand_id
1 'polypeptide(L)'
;MAADRWFNRFIEYWTLPKAEAVLDHVRRADVQLVQCGNFGPDFYSMASNDTIARSWAGMPGFTVEENLEMAAELIPQIQAAGAVVVGQLTMTMHFGDHDKRIGLFGEPWEHMWTPEILGPAPFESVDDLVHLDEAGVPAQRVIEGRPYATYRGCVRNPDWLLVLKRMVDKGLELGLDGFNAIHNY
;
A
#
# COMPACT_ATOMS: atom_id res chain seq x y z
N MET A 1 -6.04 -10.18 28.07
CA MET A 1 -4.91 -9.25 27.84
C MET A 1 -3.99 -9.92 26.86
N ALA A 2 -3.74 -9.32 25.69
CA ALA A 2 -2.67 -9.80 24.83
C ALA A 2 -1.37 -9.66 25.62
N ALA A 3 -0.57 -10.73 25.71
CA ALA A 3 0.74 -10.64 26.33
C ALA A 3 1.58 -9.59 25.59
N ASP A 4 2.39 -8.81 26.31
CA ASP A 4 3.35 -7.90 25.69
C ASP A 4 4.20 -8.67 24.69
N ARG A 5 4.08 -8.32 23.41
CA ARG A 5 4.71 -9.05 22.32
C ARG A 5 6.01 -8.34 21.94
N TRP A 6 7.12 -8.82 22.50
CA TRP A 6 8.46 -8.36 22.17
C TRP A 6 8.98 -9.08 20.92
N PHE A 7 9.62 -8.37 19.98
CA PHE A 7 10.31 -8.96 18.83
C PHE A 7 11.77 -8.49 18.75
N ASN A 8 12.67 -9.40 18.37
CA ASN A 8 14.08 -9.11 18.09
C ASN A 8 14.51 -9.58 16.68
N ARG A 9 13.66 -10.36 16.00
CA ARG A 9 13.93 -10.93 14.68
C ARG A 9 12.86 -10.46 13.71
N PHE A 10 13.28 -9.57 12.83
CA PHE A 10 12.46 -8.88 11.85
C PHE A 10 13.02 -9.12 10.45
N ILE A 11 12.14 -9.35 9.48
CA ILE A 11 12.50 -9.35 8.06
C ILE A 11 11.55 -8.42 7.32
N GLU A 12 12.12 -7.62 6.43
CA GLU A 12 11.39 -6.73 5.54
C GLU A 12 11.49 -7.22 4.10
N TYR A 13 10.33 -7.33 3.45
CA TYR A 13 10.20 -7.54 2.02
C TYR A 13 9.45 -6.34 1.43
N TRP A 14 10.15 -5.54 0.63
CA TRP A 14 9.54 -4.40 -0.05
C TRP A 14 8.39 -4.82 -0.99
N THR A 15 8.57 -5.95 -1.68
CA THR A 15 7.55 -6.58 -2.52
C THR A 15 6.98 -7.80 -1.82
N LEU A 16 5.69 -8.10 -1.99
CA LEU A 16 5.09 -9.34 -1.48
C LEU A 16 5.90 -10.56 -1.98
N PRO A 17 6.54 -11.34 -1.09
CA PRO A 17 7.37 -12.46 -1.49
C PRO A 17 6.51 -13.68 -1.86
N LYS A 18 7.12 -14.68 -2.50
CA LYS A 18 6.49 -16.00 -2.62
C LYS A 18 6.63 -16.77 -1.31
N ALA A 19 5.70 -17.70 -1.06
CA ALA A 19 5.69 -18.53 0.15
C ALA A 19 7.02 -19.27 0.38
N GLU A 20 7.60 -19.87 -0.67
CA GLU A 20 8.88 -20.59 -0.58
C GLU A 20 10.06 -19.70 -0.17
N ALA A 21 9.98 -18.38 -0.40
CA ALA A 21 11.04 -17.43 -0.07
C ALA A 21 10.98 -16.96 1.39
N VAL A 22 9.85 -17.13 2.08
CA VAL A 22 9.62 -16.58 3.43
C VAL A 22 9.36 -17.66 4.48
N LEU A 23 8.59 -18.71 4.16
CA LEU A 23 8.09 -19.63 5.19
C LEU A 23 9.19 -20.47 5.85
N ASP A 24 10.16 -20.98 5.08
CA ASP A 24 11.31 -21.69 5.66
C ASP A 24 12.11 -20.77 6.58
N HIS A 25 12.36 -19.53 6.12
CA HIS A 25 13.14 -18.56 6.88
C HIS A 25 12.46 -18.23 8.20
N VAL A 26 11.14 -18.00 8.19
CA VAL A 26 10.35 -17.75 9.40
C VAL A 26 10.52 -18.90 10.40
N ARG A 27 10.37 -20.15 9.96
CA ARG A 27 10.48 -21.32 10.85
C ARG A 27 11.91 -21.55 11.35
N ARG A 28 12.89 -21.50 10.45
CA ARG A 28 14.30 -21.82 10.73
C ARG A 28 14.96 -20.79 11.64
N ALA A 29 14.68 -19.51 11.43
CA ALA A 29 15.26 -18.42 12.21
C ALA A 29 14.34 -18.00 13.38
N ASP A 30 13.12 -18.54 13.45
CA ASP A 30 12.10 -18.17 14.44
C ASP A 30 11.86 -16.65 14.38
N VAL A 31 11.59 -16.17 13.15
CA VAL A 31 11.28 -14.77 12.84
C VAL A 31 9.97 -14.41 13.51
N GLN A 32 9.95 -13.25 14.16
CA GLN A 32 8.82 -12.83 15.00
C GLN A 32 7.94 -11.79 14.32
N LEU A 33 8.51 -11.00 13.40
CA LEU A 33 7.83 -9.98 12.63
C LEU A 33 8.29 -10.05 11.17
N VAL A 34 7.33 -10.10 10.26
CA VAL A 34 7.55 -9.97 8.83
C VAL A 34 6.80 -8.73 8.35
N GLN A 35 7.52 -7.79 7.76
CA GLN A 35 6.91 -6.77 6.92
C GLN A 35 6.96 -7.25 5.48
N CYS A 36 5.83 -7.24 4.78
CA CYS A 36 5.81 -7.62 3.37
C CYS A 36 4.79 -6.85 2.55
N GLY A 37 5.18 -6.55 1.32
CA GLY A 37 4.32 -5.87 0.35
C GLY A 37 4.06 -4.42 0.71
N ASN A 38 3.51 -3.69 -0.25
CA ASN A 38 3.13 -2.29 -0.09
C ASN A 38 1.61 -2.16 -0.13
N PHE A 39 1.07 -1.37 0.79
CA PHE A 39 -0.33 -1.09 0.95
C PHE A 39 -0.55 0.42 0.97
N GLY A 40 -1.79 0.84 0.70
CA GLY A 40 -2.16 2.25 0.69
C GLY A 40 -1.94 2.93 -0.66
N PRO A 41 -1.87 4.28 -0.68
CA PRO A 41 -1.94 5.09 -1.89
C PRO A 41 -0.90 4.73 -2.93
N ASP A 42 0.31 4.43 -2.48
CA ASP A 42 1.43 4.07 -3.35
C ASP A 42 1.12 2.81 -4.17
N PHE A 43 0.65 1.74 -3.50
CA PHE A 43 0.19 0.52 -4.14
C PHE A 43 -0.95 0.79 -5.14
N TYR A 44 -2.05 1.41 -4.68
CA TYR A 44 -3.21 1.64 -5.55
C TYR A 44 -2.90 2.55 -6.74
N SER A 45 -1.92 3.46 -6.62
CA SER A 45 -1.50 4.33 -7.71
C SER A 45 -0.73 3.62 -8.84
N MET A 46 -0.23 2.41 -8.58
CA MET A 46 0.71 1.71 -9.45
C MET A 46 0.30 0.28 -9.82
N ALA A 47 -0.58 -0.34 -9.03
CA ALA A 47 -0.94 -1.76 -9.15
C ALA A 47 -1.34 -2.13 -10.58
N SER A 48 -2.19 -1.32 -11.21
CA SER A 48 -2.75 -1.59 -12.54
C SER A 48 -1.91 -1.07 -13.71
N ASN A 49 -0.75 -0.45 -13.47
CA ASN A 49 0.09 0.08 -14.54
C ASN A 49 1.14 -0.95 -14.95
N ASP A 50 0.91 -1.73 -16.00
CA ASP A 50 1.82 -2.81 -16.43
C ASP A 50 3.16 -2.36 -17.03
N THR A 51 3.30 -1.06 -17.34
CA THR A 51 4.51 -0.51 -17.99
C THR A 51 5.67 -0.25 -17.03
N ILE A 52 5.42 -0.27 -15.72
CA ILE A 52 6.46 -0.03 -14.70
C ILE A 52 6.88 -1.33 -14.01
N ALA A 53 8.12 -1.37 -13.51
CA ALA A 53 8.60 -2.52 -12.73
C ALA A 53 7.74 -2.75 -11.48
N ARG A 54 7.34 -4.01 -11.24
CA ARG A 54 6.46 -4.42 -10.13
C ARG A 54 7.01 -4.08 -8.73
N SER A 55 8.33 -3.98 -8.61
CA SER A 55 8.97 -3.52 -7.37
C SER A 55 8.54 -2.12 -6.94
N TRP A 56 8.11 -1.26 -7.87
CA TRP A 56 7.57 0.06 -7.52
C TRP A 56 6.22 -0.04 -6.82
N ALA A 57 5.30 -0.87 -7.34
CA ALA A 57 4.04 -1.19 -6.67
C ALA A 57 4.23 -1.90 -5.32
N GLY A 58 5.41 -2.46 -5.06
CA GLY A 58 5.68 -3.31 -3.90
C GLY A 58 4.81 -4.58 -3.89
N MET A 59 4.34 -4.98 -5.07
CA MET A 59 3.34 -6.01 -5.28
C MET A 59 3.60 -6.69 -6.64
N PRO A 60 3.61 -8.03 -6.73
CA PRO A 60 4.11 -8.76 -7.90
C PRO A 60 3.12 -8.87 -9.07
N GLY A 61 1.82 -8.79 -8.82
CA GLY A 61 0.75 -8.87 -9.82
C GLY A 61 0.58 -7.58 -10.62
N PHE A 62 -0.25 -7.68 -11.66
CA PHE A 62 -0.51 -6.61 -12.62
C PHE A 62 -1.89 -5.95 -12.45
N THR A 63 -2.72 -6.46 -11.54
CA THR A 63 -3.98 -5.80 -11.14
C THR A 63 -4.05 -5.63 -9.62
N VAL A 64 -5.00 -4.83 -9.15
CA VAL A 64 -5.25 -4.68 -7.71
C VAL A 64 -5.72 -6.02 -7.13
N GLU A 65 -6.72 -6.64 -7.76
CA GLU A 65 -7.35 -7.87 -7.31
C GLU A 65 -6.35 -9.03 -7.20
N GLU A 66 -5.54 -9.24 -8.23
CA GLU A 66 -4.51 -10.29 -8.25
C GLU A 66 -3.56 -10.14 -7.05
N ASN A 67 -3.14 -8.90 -6.77
CA ASN A 67 -2.23 -8.63 -5.66
C ASN A 67 -2.91 -8.82 -4.29
N LEU A 68 -4.17 -8.42 -4.15
CA LEU A 68 -4.92 -8.61 -2.92
C LEU A 68 -5.19 -10.11 -2.68
N GLU A 69 -5.48 -10.90 -3.71
CA GLU A 69 -5.64 -12.35 -3.62
C GLU A 69 -4.34 -13.05 -3.18
N MET A 70 -3.20 -12.68 -3.79
CA MET A 70 -1.89 -13.20 -3.38
C MET A 70 -1.58 -12.85 -1.91
N ALA A 71 -1.91 -11.63 -1.47
CA ALA A 71 -1.74 -11.23 -0.08
C ALA A 71 -2.63 -12.05 0.86
N ALA A 72 -3.92 -12.21 0.53
CA ALA A 72 -4.88 -13.01 1.29
C ALA A 72 -4.45 -14.48 1.42
N GLU A 73 -3.77 -15.03 0.41
CA GLU A 73 -3.22 -16.38 0.46
C GLU A 73 -1.97 -16.49 1.34
N LEU A 74 -1.05 -15.52 1.24
CA LEU A 74 0.27 -15.61 1.87
C LEU A 74 0.26 -15.24 3.36
N ILE A 75 -0.43 -14.16 3.73
CA ILE A 75 -0.45 -13.62 5.10
C ILE A 75 -0.75 -14.72 6.14
N PRO A 76 -1.85 -15.51 6.02
CA PRO A 76 -2.16 -16.54 7.01
C PRO A 76 -1.11 -17.66 7.06
N GLN A 77 -0.38 -17.93 5.97
CA GLN A 77 0.69 -18.92 5.97
C GLN A 77 1.91 -18.46 6.78
N ILE A 78 2.27 -17.19 6.67
CA ILE A 78 3.36 -16.60 7.47
C ILE A 78 2.98 -16.59 8.95
N GLN A 79 1.74 -16.22 9.26
CA GLN A 79 1.20 -16.27 10.63
C GLN A 79 1.22 -17.68 11.21
N ALA A 80 0.77 -18.67 10.43
CA ALA A 80 0.83 -20.08 10.81
C ALA A 80 2.27 -20.60 10.98
N ALA A 81 3.24 -19.97 10.32
CA ALA A 81 4.67 -20.27 10.52
C ALA A 81 5.25 -19.65 11.80
N GLY A 82 4.53 -18.75 12.49
CA GLY A 82 4.85 -18.23 13.81
C GLY A 82 5.10 -16.71 13.90
N ALA A 83 5.12 -16.00 12.78
CA ALA A 83 5.42 -14.57 12.75
C ALA A 83 4.15 -13.70 12.81
N VAL A 84 4.30 -12.48 13.34
CA VAL A 84 3.35 -11.37 13.09
C VAL A 84 3.60 -10.83 11.70
N VAL A 85 2.54 -10.48 10.97
CA VAL A 85 2.64 -9.94 9.60
C VAL A 85 2.12 -8.52 9.56
N VAL A 86 2.97 -7.60 9.15
CA VAL A 86 2.59 -6.19 8.94
C VAL A 86 2.77 -5.79 7.49
N GLY A 87 1.86 -4.97 6.98
CA GLY A 87 2.02 -4.34 5.68
C GLY A 87 2.93 -3.13 5.77
N GLN A 88 3.69 -2.83 4.71
CA GLN A 88 4.19 -1.47 4.58
C GLN A 88 3.04 -0.56 4.16
N LEU A 89 2.86 0.57 4.84
CA LEU A 89 1.86 1.56 4.48
C LEU A 89 2.52 2.89 4.19
N THR A 90 2.45 3.35 2.94
CA THR A 90 2.68 4.77 2.69
C THR A 90 1.43 5.54 3.12
N MET A 91 1.55 6.57 3.95
CA MET A 91 0.37 7.32 4.42
C MET A 91 -0.11 8.39 3.44
N THR A 92 0.78 8.95 2.63
CA THR A 92 0.49 10.15 1.83
C THR A 92 1.01 10.05 0.41
N MET A 93 2.23 9.58 0.22
CA MET A 93 2.85 9.54 -1.09
C MET A 93 2.14 8.56 -2.04
N HIS A 94 1.90 9.01 -3.26
CA HIS A 94 1.50 8.16 -4.36
C HIS A 94 2.15 8.66 -5.66
N PHE A 95 2.29 7.77 -6.63
CA PHE A 95 2.77 8.14 -7.96
C PHE A 95 1.63 8.64 -8.83
N GLY A 96 1.97 9.49 -9.79
CA GLY A 96 1.02 9.94 -10.79
C GLY A 96 1.53 11.07 -11.67
N ASP A 97 0.62 11.55 -12.49
CA ASP A 97 0.76 12.75 -13.31
C ASP A 97 -0.63 13.38 -13.37
N HIS A 98 -0.80 14.51 -12.68
CA HIS A 98 -2.10 15.19 -12.57
C HIS A 98 -2.61 15.64 -13.94
N ASP A 99 -1.73 16.16 -14.80
CA ASP A 99 -2.13 16.70 -16.11
C ASP A 99 -2.50 15.59 -17.09
N LYS A 100 -1.83 14.43 -17.00
CA LYS A 100 -2.12 13.25 -17.82
C LYS A 100 -3.12 12.27 -17.19
N ARG A 101 -3.66 12.59 -16.01
CA ARG A 101 -4.56 11.73 -15.21
C ARG A 101 -3.98 10.32 -14.99
N ILE A 102 -2.71 10.23 -14.58
CA ILE A 102 -2.04 8.96 -14.26
C ILE A 102 -2.05 8.73 -12.74
N GLY A 103 -2.14 7.45 -12.33
CA GLY A 103 -2.16 7.06 -10.93
C GLY A 103 -3.52 7.38 -10.30
N LEU A 104 -3.53 7.82 -9.04
CA LEU A 104 -4.79 8.16 -8.34
C LEU A 104 -5.57 9.34 -8.95
N PHE A 105 -5.01 10.04 -9.94
CA PHE A 105 -5.75 11.07 -10.68
C PHE A 105 -6.62 10.48 -11.80
N GLY A 106 -6.44 9.23 -12.21
CA GLY A 106 -7.19 8.65 -13.33
C GLY A 106 -7.89 7.35 -13.01
N GLU A 107 -7.95 6.49 -14.01
CA GLU A 107 -8.55 5.15 -13.99
C GLU A 107 -8.23 4.33 -12.72
N PRO A 108 -6.99 4.31 -12.16
CA PRO A 108 -6.73 3.62 -10.89
C PRO A 108 -7.61 4.04 -9.71
N TRP A 109 -8.03 5.31 -9.65
CA TRP A 109 -8.96 5.78 -8.62
C TRP A 109 -10.33 5.11 -8.76
N GLU A 110 -10.89 5.09 -9.97
CA GLU A 110 -12.20 4.48 -10.24
C GLU A 110 -12.16 2.97 -9.96
N HIS A 111 -11.07 2.30 -10.35
CA HIS A 111 -10.93 0.85 -10.20
C HIS A 111 -10.77 0.38 -8.76
N MET A 112 -10.19 1.17 -7.86
CA MET A 112 -10.07 0.75 -6.47
C MET A 112 -11.39 0.87 -5.68
N TRP A 113 -12.38 1.62 -6.19
CA TRP A 113 -13.67 1.85 -5.53
C TRP A 113 -14.78 0.93 -6.02
N THR A 114 -14.53 -0.38 -5.95
CA THR A 114 -15.53 -1.44 -6.18
C THR A 114 -15.96 -2.05 -4.85
N PRO A 115 -17.16 -2.66 -4.76
CA PRO A 115 -17.60 -3.38 -3.56
C PRO A 115 -16.59 -4.40 -3.04
N GLU A 116 -15.85 -5.04 -3.93
CA GLU A 116 -14.87 -6.09 -3.63
C GLU A 116 -13.53 -5.51 -3.13
N ILE A 117 -13.11 -4.34 -3.63
CA ILE A 117 -11.81 -3.74 -3.28
C ILE A 117 -11.95 -2.79 -2.07
N LEU A 118 -12.47 -1.58 -2.22
CA LEU A 118 -12.54 -0.60 -1.10
C LEU A 118 -13.96 -0.21 -0.70
N GLY A 119 -14.97 -0.70 -1.42
CA GLY A 119 -16.36 -0.28 -1.28
C GLY A 119 -16.67 1.01 -2.07
N PRO A 120 -17.78 1.70 -1.75
CA PRO A 120 -18.17 2.90 -2.45
C PRO A 120 -17.14 4.03 -2.27
N ALA A 121 -16.85 4.73 -3.36
CA ALA A 121 -15.97 5.89 -3.35
C ALA A 121 -16.50 6.97 -2.39
N PRO A 122 -15.67 7.47 -1.45
CA PRO A 122 -16.06 8.59 -0.59
C PRO A 122 -16.06 9.92 -1.35
N PHE A 123 -15.29 10.02 -2.44
CA PHE A 123 -15.12 11.23 -3.26
C PHE A 123 -15.01 10.87 -4.74
N GLU A 124 -15.36 11.81 -5.62
CA GLU A 124 -15.29 11.64 -7.07
C GLU A 124 -13.85 11.55 -7.58
N SER A 125 -12.94 12.35 -7.02
CA SER A 125 -11.52 12.37 -7.41
C SER A 125 -10.60 12.67 -6.23
N VAL A 126 -9.29 12.53 -6.47
CA VAL A 126 -8.24 12.83 -5.48
C VAL A 126 -7.75 14.29 -5.52
N ASP A 127 -8.20 15.08 -6.50
CA ASP A 127 -7.63 16.38 -6.87
C ASP A 127 -7.57 17.37 -5.69
N ASP A 128 -8.65 17.44 -4.90
CA ASP A 128 -8.76 18.31 -3.72
C ASP A 128 -8.35 17.62 -2.40
N LEU A 129 -7.93 16.35 -2.46
CA LEU A 129 -7.54 15.55 -1.29
C LEU A 129 -6.03 15.60 -1.02
N VAL A 130 -5.24 16.03 -2.00
CA VAL A 130 -3.78 16.11 -1.94
C VAL A 130 -3.29 17.48 -1.46
N HIS A 131 -1.99 17.57 -1.19
CA HIS A 131 -1.32 18.85 -0.94
C HIS A 131 -1.37 19.70 -2.20
N LEU A 132 -1.85 20.93 -2.07
CA LEU A 132 -1.91 21.92 -3.15
C LEU A 132 -0.79 22.95 -2.98
N ASP A 133 -0.28 23.47 -4.09
CA ASP A 133 0.66 24.59 -4.10
C ASP A 133 -0.04 25.95 -3.89
N GLU A 134 0.71 27.04 -3.98
CA GLU A 134 0.18 28.40 -3.82
C GLU A 134 -0.85 28.79 -4.90
N ALA A 135 -0.85 28.11 -6.05
CA ALA A 135 -1.81 28.31 -7.12
C ALA A 135 -3.07 27.44 -6.97
N GLY A 136 -3.14 26.59 -5.93
CA GLY A 136 -4.24 25.67 -5.70
C GLY A 136 -4.20 24.42 -6.57
N VAL A 137 -3.03 24.07 -7.12
CA VAL A 137 -2.84 22.88 -7.98
C VAL A 137 -2.12 21.78 -7.19
N PRO A 138 -2.40 20.49 -7.43
CA PRO A 138 -1.66 19.38 -6.82
C PRO A 138 -0.14 19.55 -6.89
N ALA A 139 0.49 19.65 -5.71
CA ALA A 139 1.92 19.88 -5.58
C ALA A 139 2.70 18.60 -5.87
N GLN A 140 3.38 18.58 -7.02
CA GLN A 140 4.22 17.47 -7.43
C GLN A 140 5.66 17.58 -6.89
N ARG A 141 6.31 16.42 -6.72
CA ARG A 141 7.76 16.31 -6.56
C ARG A 141 8.32 15.29 -7.53
N VAL A 142 9.21 15.74 -8.40
CA VAL A 142 10.00 14.87 -9.28
C VAL A 142 11.19 14.34 -8.50
N ILE A 143 11.41 13.03 -8.57
CA ILE A 143 12.57 12.34 -7.98
C ILE A 143 13.24 11.57 -9.10
N GLU A 144 14.52 11.84 -9.33
CA GLU A 144 15.29 11.20 -10.41
C GLU A 144 15.26 9.67 -10.28
N GLY A 145 15.11 8.98 -11.42
CA GLY A 145 15.05 7.52 -11.49
C GLY A 145 13.70 6.90 -11.13
N ARG A 146 12.67 7.70 -10.81
CA ARG A 146 11.31 7.20 -10.54
C ARG A 146 10.42 7.23 -11.79
N PRO A 147 9.43 6.32 -11.92
CA PRO A 147 8.60 6.21 -13.12
C PRO A 147 7.71 7.45 -13.36
N TYR A 148 7.25 8.08 -12.28
CA TYR A 148 6.38 9.26 -12.30
C TYR A 148 6.76 10.24 -11.21
N ALA A 149 6.14 11.43 -11.26
CA ALA A 149 6.17 12.36 -10.14
C ALA A 149 5.44 11.77 -8.92
N THR A 150 5.74 12.31 -7.75
CA THR A 150 5.10 11.94 -6.49
C THR A 150 4.24 13.07 -5.96
N TYR A 151 3.07 12.72 -5.46
CA TYR A 151 2.10 13.60 -4.84
C TYR A 151 1.80 13.10 -3.43
N ARG A 152 1.28 13.98 -2.56
CA ARG A 152 1.01 13.64 -1.16
C ARG A 152 -0.43 13.93 -0.84
N GLY A 153 -1.16 12.92 -0.39
CA GLY A 153 -2.41 13.12 0.32
C GLY A 153 -2.22 14.05 1.52
N CYS A 154 -3.17 14.96 1.75
CA CYS A 154 -3.05 15.96 2.80
C CYS A 154 -3.54 15.40 4.14
N VAL A 155 -2.65 15.08 5.08
CA VAL A 155 -3.03 14.59 6.42
C VAL A 155 -3.83 15.58 7.27
N ARG A 156 -3.82 16.87 6.90
CA ARG A 156 -4.68 17.90 7.51
C ARG A 156 -6.07 17.95 6.87
N ASN A 157 -6.25 17.32 5.72
CA ASN A 157 -7.55 17.17 5.09
C ASN A 157 -8.23 15.91 5.68
N PRO A 158 -9.35 16.05 6.44
CA PRO A 158 -10.06 14.89 6.98
C PRO A 158 -10.59 13.95 5.89
N ASP A 159 -10.83 14.46 4.68
CA ASP A 159 -11.32 13.68 3.54
C ASP A 159 -10.25 12.71 3.02
N TRP A 160 -8.98 13.13 3.01
CA TRP A 160 -7.87 12.20 2.75
C TRP A 160 -7.80 11.07 3.77
N LEU A 161 -8.05 11.37 5.05
CA LEU A 161 -8.03 10.37 6.10
C LEU A 161 -9.16 9.32 5.93
N LEU A 162 -10.30 9.70 5.34
CA LEU A 162 -11.36 8.76 4.99
C LEU A 162 -10.93 7.79 3.89
N VAL A 163 -10.20 8.28 2.88
CA VAL A 163 -9.60 7.44 1.83
C VAL A 163 -8.58 6.47 2.42
N LEU A 164 -7.63 6.98 3.20
CA LEU A 164 -6.59 6.17 3.83
C LEU A 164 -7.20 5.12 4.77
N LYS A 165 -8.26 5.47 5.51
CA LYS A 165 -8.98 4.54 6.37
C LYS A 165 -9.50 3.33 5.59
N ARG A 166 -10.06 3.53 4.39
CA ARG A 166 -10.55 2.40 3.56
C ARG A 166 -9.42 1.47 3.13
N MET A 167 -8.27 2.02 2.77
CA MET A 167 -7.09 1.23 2.40
C MET A 167 -6.53 0.44 3.59
N VAL A 168 -6.52 1.05 4.78
CA VAL A 168 -6.14 0.41 6.05
C VAL A 168 -7.12 -0.71 6.40
N ASP A 169 -8.43 -0.43 6.36
CA ASP A 169 -9.50 -1.40 6.63
C ASP A 169 -9.34 -2.63 5.71
N LYS A 170 -9.05 -2.44 4.41
CA LYS A 170 -8.81 -3.54 3.47
C LYS A 170 -7.57 -4.36 3.81
N GLY A 171 -6.45 -3.75 4.20
CA GLY A 171 -5.27 -4.52 4.61
C GLY A 171 -5.52 -5.36 5.87
N LEU A 172 -6.30 -4.84 6.83
CA LEU A 172 -6.73 -5.61 8.01
C LEU A 172 -7.68 -6.75 7.64
N GLU A 173 -8.61 -6.54 6.70
CA GLU A 173 -9.50 -7.57 6.17
C GLU A 173 -8.73 -8.75 5.53
N LEU A 174 -7.61 -8.46 4.87
CA LEU A 174 -6.71 -9.47 4.28
C LEU A 174 -5.92 -10.26 5.33
N GLY A 175 -6.02 -9.90 6.62
CA GLY A 175 -5.42 -10.61 7.73
C GLY A 175 -4.13 -10.01 8.27
N LEU A 176 -3.72 -8.81 7.84
CA LEU A 176 -2.56 -8.13 8.44
C LEU A 176 -2.79 -7.89 9.94
N ASP A 177 -1.75 -8.10 10.74
CA ASP A 177 -1.75 -7.77 12.17
C ASP A 177 -1.56 -6.26 12.43
N GLY A 178 -1.17 -5.51 11.39
CA GLY A 178 -0.98 -4.07 11.44
C GLY A 178 -0.15 -3.54 10.28
N PHE A 179 0.39 -2.34 10.43
CA PHE A 179 1.22 -1.69 9.42
C PHE A 179 2.47 -1.06 10.03
N ASN A 180 3.58 -1.12 9.30
CA ASN A 180 4.66 -0.18 9.47
C ASN A 180 4.41 1.00 8.52
N ALA A 181 4.03 2.15 9.09
CA ALA A 181 3.56 3.29 8.33
C ALA A 181 4.67 4.33 8.11
N ILE A 182 4.86 4.73 6.86
CA ILE A 182 5.79 5.78 6.47
C ILE A 182 4.98 7.03 6.10
N HIS A 183 5.22 8.14 6.81
CA HIS A 183 4.42 9.35 6.69
C HIS A 183 4.59 10.09 5.34
N ASN A 184 5.76 10.01 4.72
CA ASN A 184 6.08 10.49 3.36
C ASN A 184 5.70 11.95 3.00
N TYR A 185 6.06 12.94 3.84
CA TYR A 185 5.97 14.37 3.48
C TYR A 185 7.28 14.87 2.84
#